data_AF-A0A7Y5WHC3-F1
#
_entry.id   AF-A0A7Y5WHC3-F1
#
_cell.length_a   1.000
_cell.length_b   1.000
_cell.length_c   1.000
_cell.angle_alpha   90.00
_cell.angle_beta   90.00
_cell.angle_gamma   90.00
#
_symmetry.space_group_name_H-M   'P 1'
#
loop_
_entity.id
_entity.type
_entity.pdbx_description
1 polymer ?
#
loop_
_entity_poly.entity_id
_entity_poly.type
_entity_poly.pdbx_seq_one_letter_code
_entity_poly.pdbx_strand_id
1 'polypeptide(L)'
;MDGFDVVVRVARLALQSSGEGVETLERYVERAARSQGLTVDVLALPEQAVLTERGAGPADRVRVVREAPGVFRLDRVAGLKRVLAELDAGLSADEACRELDAVATAPPRWPWWLRVVGVALFAAGFAPSVVATWSEVFAALTLGLVTGLLLVASAGRPAEGLLPFFAAFVVTTLGVVLLPDLAGRTGITLVVLPALFVVVPGDTLSAAAGELLSGRFAAGAARLVLGAFVLGLIVVGILAAVGLTGRGDLLAETLPAPALPVAAVLAGWVVFSVGLVLAFCAEAALLAWLVPSVLATYVVQQLATRAAGEVIGTLVAGTALGVFANLVDAGARRPPRLLLLLGGFFVLTVGGVGVRGVTALVGGDVVSGLRDLVDFGLQVPTVAVALAAGVVASEPWRQRARCGPGRRTSGRSAPRWPARRSRPPGSAGRLSSRSPAAGTACRRAARRPAGSRSRRAPGRRARTRTPGRCRRGPLRSSSASGTGCRTATPRPGAPCAAAASRPAGTGRTFGPRRRSAPRVGWTCP
;
A
#
# COMPACT_ATOMS: atom_id res chain seq x y z
N MET A 1 7.40 32.29 -2.15
CA MET A 1 6.49 31.46 -1.31
C MET A 1 7.28 30.94 -0.13
N ASP A 2 6.59 30.38 0.86
CA ASP A 2 7.18 29.89 2.10
C ASP A 2 7.87 28.54 1.90
N GLY A 3 9.05 28.35 2.49
CA GLY A 3 9.77 27.07 2.51
C GLY A 3 8.95 25.95 3.15
N PHE A 4 8.09 26.25 4.12
CA PHE A 4 7.24 25.24 4.74
C PHE A 4 6.17 24.71 3.77
N ASP A 5 5.71 25.52 2.82
CA ASP A 5 4.77 25.06 1.78
C ASP A 5 5.43 24.07 0.79
N VAL A 6 6.75 24.15 0.59
CA VAL A 6 7.53 23.12 -0.15
C VAL A 6 7.45 21.79 0.60
N VAL A 7 7.72 21.82 1.91
CA VAL A 7 7.71 20.64 2.78
C VAL A 7 6.32 19.98 2.82
N VAL A 8 5.25 20.77 2.91
CA VAL A 8 3.86 20.30 2.84
C VAL A 8 3.53 19.64 1.49
N ARG A 9 4.00 20.21 0.36
CA ARG A 9 3.81 19.63 -0.98
C ARG A 9 4.58 18.32 -1.16
N VAL A 10 5.83 18.25 -0.69
CA VAL A 10 6.63 17.01 -0.68
C VAL A 10 5.93 15.92 0.11
N ALA A 11 5.46 16.21 1.33
CA ALA A 11 4.73 15.26 2.16
C ALA A 11 3.44 14.76 1.48
N ARG A 12 2.70 15.67 0.83
CA ARG A 12 1.48 15.34 0.09
C ARG A 12 1.75 14.39 -1.07
N LEU A 13 2.72 14.74 -1.93
CA LEU A 13 3.02 13.95 -3.11
C LEU A 13 3.59 12.56 -2.74
N ALA A 14 4.38 12.49 -1.65
CA ALA A 14 4.88 11.24 -1.09
C ALA A 14 3.78 10.37 -0.46
N LEU A 15 2.80 10.96 0.23
CA LEU A 15 1.64 10.22 0.77
C LEU A 15 0.72 9.69 -0.33
N GLN A 16 0.52 10.43 -1.43
CA GLN A 16 -0.19 9.92 -2.62
C GLN A 16 0.52 8.70 -3.24
N SER A 17 1.82 8.54 -3.01
CA SER A 17 2.62 7.37 -3.35
C SER A 17 3.02 6.55 -2.10
N SER A 18 2.04 6.25 -1.24
CA SER A 18 2.21 5.61 0.07
C SER A 18 2.99 4.27 0.10
N GLY A 19 3.27 3.66 -1.04
CA GLY A 19 4.05 2.41 -1.17
C GLY A 19 5.53 2.53 -0.77
N GLU A 20 6.12 3.73 -0.71
CA GLU A 20 7.55 3.88 -0.32
C GLU A 20 7.82 3.70 1.20
N GLY A 21 6.77 3.62 2.01
CA GLY A 21 6.84 3.49 3.47
C GLY A 21 7.10 4.80 4.22
N VAL A 22 6.75 4.82 5.50
CA VAL A 22 6.86 5.96 6.43
C VAL A 22 8.31 6.44 6.57
N GLU A 23 9.28 5.54 6.65
CA GLU A 23 10.71 5.87 6.75
C GLU A 23 11.22 6.65 5.52
N THR A 24 10.64 6.42 4.35
CA THR A 24 11.02 7.14 3.12
C THR A 24 10.34 8.51 3.05
N LEU A 25 9.06 8.58 3.42
CA LEU A 25 8.32 9.83 3.59
C LEU A 25 9.03 10.79 4.57
N GLU A 26 9.41 10.31 5.75
CA GLU A 26 10.15 11.10 6.75
C GLU A 26 11.47 11.64 6.16
N ARG A 27 12.27 10.78 5.51
CA ARG A 27 13.53 11.19 4.86
C ARG A 27 13.34 12.24 3.75
N TYR A 28 12.24 12.19 2.99
CA TYR A 28 11.94 13.19 1.97
C TYR A 28 11.57 14.53 2.59
N VAL A 29 10.73 14.50 3.63
CA VAL A 29 10.32 15.69 4.38
C VAL A 29 11.51 16.33 5.10
N GLU A 30 12.39 15.54 5.72
CA GLU A 30 13.64 15.99 6.34
C GLU A 30 14.65 16.58 5.34
N ARG A 31 14.72 16.05 4.10
CA ARG A 31 15.57 16.62 3.04
C ARG A 31 15.01 17.95 2.56
N ALA A 32 13.70 17.99 2.26
CA ALA A 32 13.02 19.22 1.87
C ALA A 32 13.18 20.30 2.95
N ALA A 33 12.90 20.00 4.22
CA ALA A 33 13.06 20.94 5.33
C ALA A 33 14.49 21.48 5.43
N ARG A 34 15.50 20.60 5.40
CA ARG A 34 16.93 21.02 5.44
C ARG A 34 17.34 21.86 4.24
N SER A 35 16.85 21.56 3.03
CA SER A 35 17.14 22.38 1.83
C SER A 35 16.62 23.82 1.97
N GLN A 36 15.52 24.01 2.71
CA GLN A 36 14.91 25.31 2.97
C GLN A 36 15.36 25.95 4.30
N GLY A 37 16.33 25.35 5.01
CA GLY A 37 16.82 25.85 6.29
C GLY A 37 15.86 25.66 7.48
N LEU A 38 14.83 24.82 7.33
CA LEU A 38 13.78 24.61 8.34
C LEU A 38 14.05 23.38 9.22
N THR A 39 13.54 23.44 10.46
CA THR A 39 13.45 22.27 11.35
C THR A 39 11.99 21.85 11.46
N VAL A 40 11.66 20.68 10.90
CA VAL A 40 10.28 20.16 10.87
C VAL A 40 10.25 18.78 11.51
N ASP A 41 9.43 18.59 12.54
CA ASP A 41 9.09 17.26 13.04
C ASP A 41 8.04 16.61 12.13
N VAL A 42 8.10 15.29 12.01
CA VAL A 42 7.15 14.49 11.24
C VAL A 42 6.58 13.38 12.11
N LEU A 43 5.25 13.33 12.21
CA LEU A 43 4.53 12.14 12.63
C LEU A 43 3.80 11.58 11.42
N ALA A 44 4.34 10.51 10.84
CA ALA A 44 3.82 9.88 9.64
C ALA A 44 3.11 8.55 9.92
N LEU A 45 1.98 8.36 9.23
CA LEU A 45 1.12 7.18 9.19
C LEU A 45 0.79 6.91 7.70
N PRO A 46 0.26 5.72 7.33
CA PRO A 46 0.14 5.33 5.91
C PRO A 46 -0.66 6.29 5.02
N GLU A 47 -1.66 6.97 5.59
CA GLU A 47 -2.58 7.88 4.88
C GLU A 47 -2.54 9.33 5.39
N GLN A 48 -1.73 9.61 6.42
CA GLN A 48 -1.66 10.95 7.02
C GLN A 48 -0.27 11.28 7.59
N ALA A 49 0.14 12.53 7.43
CA ALA A 49 1.33 13.07 8.11
C ALA A 49 0.97 14.36 8.86
N VAL A 50 1.48 14.49 10.08
CA VAL A 50 1.48 15.74 10.84
C VAL A 50 2.89 16.32 10.75
N LEU A 51 2.97 17.54 10.25
CA LEU A 51 4.20 18.31 10.09
C LEU A 51 4.19 19.46 11.09
N THR A 52 5.24 19.57 11.91
CA THR A 52 5.39 20.65 12.89
C THR A 52 6.70 21.40 12.64
N GLU A 53 6.60 22.61 12.10
CA GLU A 53 7.74 23.51 11.96
C GLU A 53 8.07 24.15 13.31
N ARG A 54 9.31 23.94 13.77
CA ARG A 54 9.83 24.52 15.01
C ARG A 54 10.64 25.78 14.75
N GLY A 55 10.42 26.81 15.58
CA GLY A 55 11.33 27.95 15.70
C GLY A 55 11.23 29.03 14.62
N ALA A 56 10.24 28.97 13.72
CA ALA A 56 10.01 29.99 12.69
C ALA A 56 9.28 31.27 13.21
N GLY A 57 8.81 31.27 14.45
CA GLY A 57 8.05 32.39 15.03
C GLY A 57 7.65 32.17 16.49
N PRO A 58 6.74 33.00 17.05
CA PRO A 58 6.32 32.91 18.45
C PRO A 58 5.43 31.70 18.78
N ALA A 59 5.03 30.91 17.79
CA ALA A 59 4.33 29.65 17.95
C ALA A 59 4.70 28.69 16.81
N ASP A 60 4.81 27.40 17.11
CA ASP A 60 5.10 26.35 16.12
C ASP A 60 3.95 26.20 15.12
N ARG A 61 4.27 25.96 13.84
CA ARG A 61 3.27 25.82 12.77
C ARG A 61 3.00 24.36 12.50
N VAL A 62 1.75 23.95 12.72
CA VAL A 62 1.30 22.57 12.49
C VAL A 62 0.47 22.47 11.21
N ARG A 63 0.78 21.50 10.35
CA ARG A 63 -0.03 21.10 9.19
C ARG A 63 -0.32 19.62 9.23
N VAL A 64 -1.58 19.26 9.01
CA VAL A 64 -1.99 17.87 8.80
C VAL A 64 -2.23 17.67 7.31
N VAL A 65 -1.54 16.71 6.73
CA VAL A 65 -1.71 16.26 5.35
C VAL A 65 -2.40 14.90 5.39
N ARG A 66 -3.45 14.73 4.57
CA ARG A 66 -4.17 13.46 4.42
C ARG A 66 -4.38 13.19 2.94
N GLU A 67 -3.96 12.04 2.49
CA GLU A 67 -4.09 11.59 1.10
C GLU A 67 -4.38 10.09 1.13
N ALA A 68 -5.41 9.65 0.40
CA ALA A 68 -5.72 8.24 0.29
C ALA A 68 -4.76 7.56 -0.72
N PRO A 69 -4.30 6.33 -0.46
CA PRO A 69 -3.63 5.52 -1.46
C PRO A 69 -4.55 5.30 -2.67
N GLY A 70 -4.08 5.68 -3.86
CA GLY A 70 -4.77 5.40 -5.12
C GLY A 70 -3.88 4.60 -6.08
N VAL A 71 -4.40 4.21 -7.24
CA VAL A 71 -3.66 3.43 -8.26
C VAL A 71 -2.32 4.09 -8.57
N PHE A 72 -1.23 3.36 -8.31
CA PHE A 72 0.13 3.89 -8.34
C PHE A 72 0.50 4.58 -9.66
N ARG A 73 0.96 5.82 -9.52
CA ARG A 73 1.51 6.67 -10.58
C ARG A 73 3.02 6.80 -10.38
N LEU A 74 3.77 5.85 -10.95
CA LEU A 74 5.22 5.73 -10.74
C LEU A 74 6.01 6.88 -11.38
N ASP A 75 5.43 7.56 -12.38
CA ASP A 75 5.91 8.84 -12.92
C ASP A 75 5.93 9.96 -11.86
N ARG A 76 4.95 10.03 -10.95
CA ARG A 76 4.96 11.02 -9.86
C ARG A 76 6.06 10.75 -8.84
N VAL A 77 6.34 9.48 -8.55
CA VAL A 77 7.42 9.07 -7.63
C VAL A 77 8.79 9.42 -8.23
N ALA A 78 9.00 9.13 -9.51
CA ALA A 78 10.20 9.53 -10.24
C ALA A 78 10.36 11.06 -10.33
N GLY A 79 9.25 11.79 -10.56
CA GLY A 79 9.21 13.25 -10.53
C GLY A 79 9.59 13.84 -9.17
N LEU A 80 9.00 13.35 -8.08
CA LEU A 80 9.32 13.79 -6.72
C LEU A 80 10.81 13.55 -6.39
N LYS A 81 11.37 12.38 -6.74
CA LYS A 81 12.80 12.09 -6.53
C LYS A 81 13.70 13.08 -7.28
N ARG A 82 13.31 13.52 -8.48
CA ARG A 82 14.05 14.55 -9.25
C ARG A 82 14.01 15.90 -8.54
N VAL A 83 12.81 16.40 -8.18
CA VAL A 83 12.67 17.69 -7.47
C VAL A 83 13.42 17.68 -6.12
N LEU A 84 13.42 16.57 -5.37
CA LEU A 84 14.21 16.43 -4.14
C LEU A 84 15.73 16.51 -4.38
N ALA A 85 16.24 16.06 -5.52
CA ALA A 85 17.65 16.21 -5.87
C ALA A 85 18.00 17.64 -6.30
N GLU A 86 17.05 18.38 -6.86
CA GLU A 86 17.21 19.78 -7.26
C GLU A 86 17.09 20.73 -6.05
N LEU A 87 16.22 20.40 -5.08
CA LEU A 87 16.21 20.99 -3.74
C LEU A 87 17.55 20.84 -3.02
N ASP A 88 18.15 19.64 -3.02
CA ASP A 88 19.50 19.42 -2.47
C ASP A 88 20.60 20.19 -3.23
N ALA A 89 20.32 20.67 -4.45
CA ALA A 89 21.21 21.52 -5.25
C ALA A 89 20.96 23.03 -5.08
N GLY A 90 19.97 23.43 -4.27
CA GLY A 90 19.67 24.84 -3.96
C GLY A 90 18.50 25.46 -4.73
N LEU A 91 17.59 24.65 -5.29
CA LEU A 91 16.36 25.13 -5.93
C LEU A 91 15.53 26.02 -4.98
N SER A 92 15.06 27.17 -5.46
CA SER A 92 14.31 28.13 -4.62
C SER A 92 12.92 27.61 -4.25
N ALA A 93 12.36 28.10 -3.13
CA ALA A 93 11.02 27.69 -2.67
C ALA A 93 9.91 27.92 -3.72
N ASP A 94 10.02 28.99 -4.51
CA ASP A 94 9.07 29.34 -5.57
C ASP A 94 9.21 28.48 -6.83
N GLU A 95 10.41 28.03 -7.16
CA GLU A 95 10.66 27.05 -8.22
C GLU A 95 10.20 25.66 -7.79
N ALA A 96 10.64 25.20 -6.62
CA ALA A 96 10.30 23.90 -6.07
C ALA A 96 8.78 23.71 -5.95
N CYS A 97 8.04 24.72 -5.47
CA CYS A 97 6.58 24.60 -5.43
C CYS A 97 5.94 24.53 -6.81
N ARG A 98 6.42 25.29 -7.80
CA ARG A 98 5.92 25.21 -9.19
C ARG A 98 6.18 23.84 -9.80
N GLU A 99 7.34 23.25 -9.54
CA GLU A 99 7.68 21.91 -10.03
C GLU A 99 6.89 20.81 -9.32
N LEU A 100 6.71 20.88 -7.99
CA LEU A 100 5.87 19.94 -7.25
C LEU A 100 4.41 20.02 -7.71
N ASP A 101 3.88 21.23 -7.94
CA ASP A 101 2.53 21.41 -8.49
C ASP A 101 2.43 20.89 -9.93
N ALA A 102 3.47 21.05 -10.75
CA ALA A 102 3.54 20.47 -12.10
C ALA A 102 3.57 18.93 -12.06
N VAL A 103 4.35 18.30 -11.17
CA VAL A 103 4.37 16.83 -11.01
C VAL A 103 3.02 16.32 -10.49
N ALA A 104 2.40 17.01 -9.54
CA ALA A 104 1.08 16.66 -9.02
C ALA A 104 -0.02 16.75 -10.09
N THR A 105 -0.03 17.81 -10.90
CA THR A 105 -1.04 18.06 -11.93
C THR A 105 -0.77 17.38 -13.28
N ALA A 106 0.41 16.79 -13.46
CA ALA A 106 0.79 16.13 -14.72
C ALA A 106 -0.22 15.04 -15.15
N PRO A 107 -0.67 15.05 -16.43
CA PRO A 107 -1.53 14.00 -16.97
C PRO A 107 -0.82 12.65 -16.92
N PRO A 108 -1.55 11.52 -16.96
CA PRO A 108 -0.96 10.18 -17.09
C PRO A 108 0.03 10.11 -18.24
N ARG A 109 1.25 9.63 -17.96
CA ARG A 109 2.33 9.49 -18.97
C ARG A 109 1.93 8.59 -20.13
N TRP A 110 1.02 7.64 -19.90
CA TRP A 110 0.41 6.80 -20.93
C TRP A 110 -1.10 7.05 -21.01
N PRO A 111 -1.69 7.09 -22.21
CA PRO A 111 -3.14 7.15 -22.39
C PRO A 111 -3.82 5.93 -21.77
N TRP A 112 -5.11 6.09 -21.46
CA TRP A 112 -5.90 5.11 -20.72
C TRP A 112 -5.86 3.70 -21.34
N TRP A 113 -5.91 3.58 -22.66
CA TRP A 113 -5.87 2.30 -23.37
C TRP A 113 -4.52 1.58 -23.25
N LEU A 114 -3.40 2.31 -23.21
CA LEU A 114 -2.07 1.72 -22.97
C LEU A 114 -1.96 1.17 -21.54
N ARG A 115 -2.66 1.77 -20.56
CA ARG A 115 -2.74 1.20 -19.21
C ARG A 115 -3.52 -0.12 -19.20
N VAL A 116 -4.62 -0.21 -19.95
CA VAL A 116 -5.39 -1.47 -20.12
C VAL A 116 -4.51 -2.56 -20.75
N VAL A 117 -3.84 -2.24 -21.86
CA VAL A 117 -2.87 -3.16 -22.51
C VAL A 117 -1.74 -3.52 -21.55
N GLY A 118 -1.26 -2.56 -20.74
CA GLY A 118 -0.26 -2.79 -19.70
C GLY A 118 -0.69 -3.87 -18.70
N VAL A 119 -1.92 -3.81 -18.18
CA VAL A 119 -2.45 -4.84 -17.27
C VAL A 119 -2.58 -6.20 -17.96
N ALA A 120 -2.98 -6.24 -19.22
CA ALA A 120 -3.06 -7.48 -19.98
C ALA A 120 -1.69 -8.12 -20.22
N LEU A 121 -0.66 -7.34 -20.60
CA LEU A 121 0.72 -7.82 -20.74
C LEU A 121 1.34 -8.21 -19.40
N PHE A 122 1.01 -7.50 -18.32
CA PHE A 122 1.40 -7.84 -16.95
C PHE A 122 0.85 -9.22 -16.57
N ALA A 123 -0.45 -9.45 -16.75
CA ALA A 123 -1.09 -10.74 -16.49
C ALA A 123 -0.52 -11.87 -17.36
N ALA A 124 -0.44 -11.67 -18.68
CA ALA A 124 0.07 -12.66 -19.63
C ALA A 124 1.55 -12.99 -19.41
N GLY A 125 2.36 -12.02 -19.00
CA GLY A 125 3.78 -12.21 -18.69
C GLY A 125 4.02 -12.94 -17.35
N PHE A 126 3.11 -12.76 -16.38
CA PHE A 126 3.16 -13.47 -15.10
C PHE A 126 2.63 -14.91 -15.19
N ALA A 127 1.61 -15.16 -16.02
CA ALA A 127 0.92 -16.46 -16.10
C ALA A 127 1.82 -17.71 -16.24
N PRO A 128 2.92 -17.71 -17.03
CA PRO A 128 3.83 -18.87 -17.11
C PRO A 128 4.49 -19.25 -15.78
N SER A 129 4.54 -18.34 -14.80
CA SER A 129 5.06 -18.59 -13.45
C SER A 129 4.01 -19.17 -12.50
N VAL A 130 2.72 -19.12 -12.86
CA VAL A 130 1.62 -19.76 -12.13
C VAL A 130 1.31 -21.12 -12.76
N VAL A 131 1.02 -21.14 -14.06
CA VAL A 131 0.84 -22.37 -14.85
C VAL A 131 1.51 -22.22 -16.21
N ALA A 132 2.53 -23.04 -16.46
CA ALA A 132 3.37 -22.97 -17.65
C ALA A 132 2.71 -23.58 -18.90
N THR A 133 1.60 -23.00 -19.39
CA THR A 133 0.90 -23.41 -20.62
C THR A 133 0.43 -22.20 -21.46
N TRP A 134 0.33 -22.35 -22.78
CA TRP A 134 -0.14 -21.28 -23.67
C TRP A 134 -1.62 -20.90 -23.48
N SER A 135 -2.46 -21.85 -23.09
CA SER A 135 -3.88 -21.60 -22.78
C SER A 135 -4.04 -20.64 -21.60
N GLU A 136 -3.21 -20.79 -20.57
CA GLU A 136 -3.21 -19.93 -19.38
C GLU A 136 -2.64 -18.54 -19.68
N VAL A 137 -1.63 -18.44 -20.56
CA VAL A 137 -1.14 -17.14 -21.06
C VAL A 137 -2.24 -16.38 -21.83
N PHE A 138 -3.02 -17.07 -22.67
CA PHE A 138 -4.10 -16.45 -23.42
C PHE A 138 -5.30 -16.08 -22.52
N ALA A 139 -5.66 -16.94 -21.57
CA ALA A 139 -6.64 -16.63 -20.53
C ALA A 139 -6.23 -15.40 -19.72
N ALA A 140 -5.00 -15.36 -19.20
CA ALA A 140 -4.46 -14.22 -18.47
C ALA A 140 -4.42 -12.93 -19.30
N LEU A 141 -4.08 -13.00 -20.60
CA LEU A 141 -4.11 -11.85 -21.50
C LEU A 141 -5.54 -11.29 -21.64
N THR A 142 -6.50 -12.15 -21.96
CA THR A 142 -7.90 -11.76 -22.21
C THR A 142 -8.61 -11.28 -20.94
N LEU A 143 -8.47 -12.00 -19.83
CA LEU A 143 -8.98 -11.60 -18.53
C LEU A 143 -8.26 -10.34 -17.99
N GLY A 144 -6.97 -10.20 -18.26
CA GLY A 144 -6.17 -9.02 -17.89
C GLY A 144 -6.61 -7.75 -18.62
N LEU A 145 -7.13 -7.83 -19.86
CA LEU A 145 -7.78 -6.69 -20.52
C LEU A 145 -9.04 -6.23 -19.74
N VAL A 146 -9.81 -7.17 -19.18
CA VAL A 146 -11.00 -6.86 -18.37
C VAL A 146 -10.59 -6.20 -17.05
N THR A 147 -9.60 -6.76 -16.33
CA THR A 147 -9.06 -6.10 -15.12
C THR A 147 -8.50 -4.72 -15.43
N GLY A 148 -7.79 -4.56 -16.54
CA GLY A 148 -7.24 -3.28 -16.98
C GLY A 148 -8.33 -2.24 -17.25
N LEU A 149 -9.42 -2.64 -17.90
CA LEU A 149 -10.58 -1.77 -18.14
C LEU A 149 -11.25 -1.36 -16.82
N LEU A 150 -11.47 -2.31 -15.89
CA LEU A 150 -12.02 -2.03 -14.57
C LEU A 150 -11.15 -1.08 -13.76
N LEU A 151 -9.83 -1.30 -13.74
CA LEU A 151 -8.84 -0.45 -13.05
C LEU A 151 -8.82 0.97 -13.60
N VAL A 152 -8.92 1.14 -14.92
CA VAL A 152 -9.00 2.45 -15.57
C VAL A 152 -10.36 3.12 -15.33
N ALA A 153 -11.45 2.35 -15.31
CA ALA A 153 -12.80 2.83 -15.05
C ALA A 153 -13.02 3.21 -13.57
N SER A 154 -12.36 2.56 -12.62
CA SER A 154 -12.45 2.90 -11.19
C SER A 154 -11.51 4.02 -10.76
N ALA A 155 -10.38 4.23 -11.46
CA ALA A 155 -9.36 5.20 -11.08
C ALA A 155 -9.90 6.62 -10.85
N GLY A 156 -9.59 7.20 -9.69
CA GLY A 156 -10.03 8.52 -9.25
C GLY A 156 -11.49 8.58 -8.79
N ARG A 157 -12.17 7.45 -8.61
CA ARG A 157 -13.59 7.38 -8.21
C ARG A 157 -13.76 6.68 -6.86
N PRO A 158 -14.84 6.93 -6.10
CA PRO A 158 -15.09 6.26 -4.81
C PRO A 158 -15.14 4.72 -4.89
N ALA A 159 -15.45 4.16 -6.06
CA ALA A 159 -15.46 2.72 -6.31
C ALA A 159 -14.06 2.07 -6.36
N GLU A 160 -12.98 2.85 -6.40
CA GLU A 160 -11.60 2.35 -6.46
C GLU A 160 -11.24 1.42 -5.29
N GLY A 161 -11.71 1.72 -4.08
CA GLY A 161 -11.52 0.83 -2.91
C GLY A 161 -12.24 -0.52 -3.00
N LEU A 162 -13.23 -0.66 -3.91
CA LEU A 162 -13.93 -1.92 -4.19
C LEU A 162 -13.44 -2.59 -5.48
N LEU A 163 -12.48 -2.01 -6.20
CA LEU A 163 -11.88 -2.60 -7.40
C LEU A 163 -11.40 -4.05 -7.16
N PRO A 164 -10.74 -4.42 -6.04
CA PRO A 164 -10.27 -5.79 -5.84
C PRO A 164 -11.41 -6.83 -5.84
N PHE A 165 -12.55 -6.48 -5.22
CA PHE A 165 -13.75 -7.31 -5.21
C PHE A 165 -14.39 -7.40 -6.60
N PHE A 166 -14.63 -6.26 -7.26
CA PHE A 166 -15.30 -6.24 -8.57
C PHE A 166 -14.44 -6.85 -9.68
N ALA A 167 -13.13 -6.65 -9.66
CA ALA A 167 -12.20 -7.32 -10.56
C ALA A 167 -12.27 -8.84 -10.35
N ALA A 168 -12.12 -9.31 -9.12
CA ALA A 168 -12.21 -10.72 -8.79
C ALA A 168 -13.55 -11.35 -9.22
N PHE A 169 -14.66 -10.70 -8.91
CA PHE A 169 -16.00 -11.16 -9.26
C PHE A 169 -16.23 -11.23 -10.79
N VAL A 170 -15.97 -10.14 -11.51
CA VAL A 170 -16.22 -10.08 -12.97
C VAL A 170 -15.29 -11.03 -13.72
N VAL A 171 -14.00 -11.03 -13.40
CA VAL A 171 -13.01 -11.89 -14.07
C VAL A 171 -13.26 -13.37 -13.78
N THR A 172 -13.66 -13.73 -12.56
CA THR A 172 -14.02 -15.11 -12.22
C THR A 172 -15.30 -15.54 -12.92
N THR A 173 -16.34 -14.71 -12.96
CA THR A 173 -17.57 -15.02 -13.69
C THR A 173 -17.27 -15.24 -15.19
N LEU A 174 -16.46 -14.38 -15.80
CA LEU A 174 -16.05 -14.54 -17.19
C LEU A 174 -15.16 -15.78 -17.42
N GLY A 175 -14.23 -16.08 -16.51
CA GLY A 175 -13.41 -17.29 -16.58
C GLY A 175 -14.25 -18.58 -16.52
N VAL A 176 -15.23 -18.64 -15.61
CA VAL A 176 -16.15 -19.78 -15.50
C VAL A 176 -17.02 -19.95 -16.75
N VAL A 177 -17.54 -18.85 -17.32
CA VAL A 177 -18.49 -18.88 -18.43
C VAL A 177 -17.79 -19.06 -19.80
N LEU A 178 -16.64 -18.42 -20.00
CA LEU A 178 -15.95 -18.39 -21.30
C LEU A 178 -14.82 -19.43 -21.42
N LEU A 179 -14.27 -19.91 -20.30
CA LEU A 179 -13.14 -20.85 -20.25
C LEU A 179 -13.44 -22.11 -19.42
N PRO A 180 -14.65 -22.73 -19.51
CA PRO A 180 -15.05 -23.82 -18.61
C PRO A 180 -14.12 -25.04 -18.70
N ASP A 181 -13.64 -25.39 -19.90
CA ASP A 181 -12.73 -26.52 -20.10
C ASP A 181 -11.33 -26.27 -19.51
N LEU A 182 -10.87 -25.02 -19.49
CA LEU A 182 -9.60 -24.66 -18.87
C LEU A 182 -9.76 -24.65 -17.34
N ALA A 183 -10.78 -23.97 -16.84
CA ALA A 183 -11.08 -23.91 -15.42
C ALA A 183 -11.35 -25.30 -14.81
N GLY A 184 -11.96 -26.23 -15.55
CA GLY A 184 -12.14 -27.63 -15.14
C GLY A 184 -10.87 -28.48 -15.20
N ARG A 185 -9.81 -28.01 -15.88
CA ARG A 185 -8.51 -28.71 -16.00
C ARG A 185 -7.42 -28.21 -15.08
N THR A 186 -7.54 -26.97 -14.58
CA THR A 186 -6.52 -26.35 -13.71
C THR A 186 -7.08 -25.78 -12.41
N GLY A 187 -8.38 -25.53 -12.33
CA GLY A 187 -9.05 -24.82 -11.24
C GLY A 187 -9.17 -23.32 -11.55
N ILE A 188 -10.36 -22.75 -11.32
CA ILE A 188 -10.68 -21.36 -11.72
C ILE A 188 -9.73 -20.34 -11.08
N THR A 189 -9.29 -20.58 -9.83
CA THR A 189 -8.38 -19.68 -9.12
C THR A 189 -7.06 -19.50 -9.88
N LEU A 190 -6.46 -20.58 -10.40
CA LEU A 190 -5.20 -20.49 -11.15
C LEU A 190 -5.36 -19.72 -12.46
N VAL A 191 -6.50 -19.88 -13.15
CA VAL A 191 -6.83 -19.16 -14.40
C VAL A 191 -6.96 -17.66 -14.18
N VAL A 192 -7.63 -17.25 -13.09
CA VAL A 192 -7.94 -15.82 -12.84
C VAL A 192 -6.80 -15.10 -12.11
N LEU A 193 -6.00 -15.81 -11.31
CA LEU A 193 -4.98 -15.20 -10.44
C LEU A 193 -4.02 -14.27 -11.20
N PRO A 194 -3.47 -14.60 -12.38
CA PRO A 194 -2.61 -13.68 -13.12
C PRO A 194 -3.31 -12.39 -13.55
N ALA A 195 -4.58 -12.47 -13.94
CA ALA A 195 -5.39 -11.31 -14.32
C ALA A 195 -5.75 -10.42 -13.12
N LEU A 196 -5.82 -11.00 -11.91
CA LEU A 196 -6.07 -10.28 -10.66
C LEU A 196 -4.78 -9.79 -9.97
N PHE A 197 -3.61 -10.24 -10.41
CA PHE A 197 -2.35 -9.98 -9.71
C PHE A 197 -1.98 -8.49 -9.61
N VAL A 198 -2.52 -7.63 -10.49
CA VAL A 198 -2.35 -6.16 -10.43
C VAL A 198 -3.10 -5.50 -9.26
N VAL A 199 -4.15 -6.15 -8.72
CA VAL A 199 -4.90 -5.68 -7.54
C VAL A 199 -4.50 -6.39 -6.24
N VAL A 200 -3.54 -7.31 -6.30
CA VAL A 200 -2.98 -7.99 -5.12
C VAL A 200 -2.03 -7.02 -4.38
N PRO A 201 -2.19 -6.81 -3.07
CA PRO A 201 -1.52 -5.75 -2.31
C PRO A 201 -0.10 -6.16 -1.87
N GLY A 202 0.66 -6.81 -2.75
CA GLY A 202 1.97 -7.38 -2.42
C GLY A 202 3.03 -6.33 -2.06
N ASP A 203 2.93 -5.13 -2.64
CA ASP A 203 3.70 -3.95 -2.28
C ASP A 203 3.38 -3.47 -0.85
N THR A 204 2.10 -3.42 -0.50
CA THR A 204 1.59 -2.97 0.79
C THR A 204 1.97 -3.94 1.89
N LEU A 205 1.86 -5.26 1.63
CA LEU A 205 2.32 -6.31 2.54
C LEU A 205 3.84 -6.25 2.75
N SER A 206 4.62 -6.05 1.69
CA SER A 206 6.08 -5.96 1.78
C SER A 206 6.54 -4.70 2.52
N ALA A 207 5.90 -3.56 2.27
CA ALA A 207 6.13 -2.31 2.99
C ALA A 207 5.74 -2.42 4.47
N ALA A 208 4.61 -3.06 4.76
CA ALA A 208 4.16 -3.33 6.13
C ALA A 208 5.20 -4.12 6.93
N ALA A 209 5.74 -5.18 6.32
CA ALA A 209 6.69 -6.06 6.95
C ALA A 209 8.04 -5.35 7.20
N GLY A 210 8.52 -4.55 6.23
CA GLY A 210 9.68 -3.68 6.42
C GLY A 210 9.51 -2.67 7.56
N GLU A 211 8.33 -2.04 7.66
CA GLU A 211 8.03 -1.09 8.75
C GLU A 211 7.96 -1.74 10.13
N LEU A 212 7.44 -2.97 10.24
CA LEU A 212 7.46 -3.72 11.49
C LEU A 212 8.89 -4.00 11.96
N LEU A 213 9.81 -4.34 11.05
CA LEU A 213 11.24 -4.51 11.39
C LEU A 213 11.94 -3.19 11.73
N SER A 214 11.61 -2.08 11.07
CA SER A 214 12.10 -0.73 11.42
C SER A 214 11.43 -0.15 12.69
N GLY A 215 10.65 -0.94 13.46
CA GLY A 215 10.00 -0.50 14.69
C GLY A 215 8.80 0.45 14.50
N ARG A 216 8.32 0.62 13.27
CA ARG A 216 7.18 1.51 12.91
C ARG A 216 5.85 0.77 13.03
N PHE A 217 5.60 0.18 14.21
CA PHE A 217 4.51 -0.77 14.45
C PHE A 217 3.12 -0.30 14.01
N ALA A 218 2.76 0.96 14.29
CA ALA A 218 1.43 1.49 13.94
C ALA A 218 1.20 1.56 12.41
N ALA A 219 2.24 1.94 11.64
CA ALA A 219 2.15 2.02 10.19
C ALA A 219 2.17 0.63 9.55
N GLY A 220 3.07 -0.25 10.04
CA GLY A 220 3.17 -1.63 9.57
C GLY A 220 1.90 -2.43 9.85
N ALA A 221 1.34 -2.35 11.06
CA ALA A 221 0.09 -3.03 11.40
C ALA A 221 -1.09 -2.53 10.55
N ALA A 222 -1.22 -1.21 10.33
CA ALA A 222 -2.26 -0.65 9.49
C ALA A 222 -2.15 -1.13 8.02
N ARG A 223 -0.93 -1.20 7.46
CA ARG A 223 -0.70 -1.77 6.12
C ARG A 223 -0.96 -3.27 6.06
N LEU A 224 -0.61 -4.06 7.08
CA LEU A 224 -0.98 -5.49 7.13
C LEU A 224 -2.50 -5.68 7.12
N VAL A 225 -3.24 -4.91 7.93
CA VAL A 225 -4.70 -4.98 7.97
C VAL A 225 -5.31 -4.58 6.63
N LEU A 226 -4.80 -3.53 5.98
CA LEU A 226 -5.23 -3.13 4.63
C LEU A 226 -4.95 -4.24 3.60
N GLY A 227 -3.75 -4.83 3.60
CA GLY A 227 -3.39 -5.92 2.71
C GLY A 227 -4.27 -7.16 2.91
N ALA A 228 -4.50 -7.56 4.17
CA ALA A 228 -5.40 -8.66 4.50
C ALA A 228 -6.86 -8.38 4.08
N PHE A 229 -7.34 -7.15 4.26
CA PHE A 229 -8.67 -6.73 3.81
C PHE A 229 -8.82 -6.79 2.28
N VAL A 230 -7.83 -6.30 1.53
CA VAL A 230 -7.82 -6.35 0.05
C VAL A 230 -7.75 -7.80 -0.45
N LEU A 231 -6.93 -8.66 0.15
CA LEU A 231 -6.92 -10.10 -0.16
C LEU A 231 -8.29 -10.74 0.13
N GLY A 232 -8.92 -10.37 1.25
CA GLY A 232 -10.28 -10.80 1.59
C GLY A 232 -11.31 -10.37 0.54
N LEU A 233 -11.24 -9.14 0.02
CA LEU A 233 -12.10 -8.67 -1.08
C LEU A 233 -11.91 -9.50 -2.35
N ILE A 234 -10.68 -9.88 -2.69
CA ILE A 234 -10.39 -10.75 -3.85
C ILE A 234 -11.03 -12.13 -3.65
N VAL A 235 -10.78 -12.78 -2.50
CA VAL A 235 -11.36 -14.09 -2.17
C VAL A 235 -12.89 -14.03 -2.20
N VAL A 236 -13.51 -13.03 -1.56
CA VAL A 236 -14.97 -12.87 -1.54
C VAL A 236 -15.53 -12.62 -2.95
N GLY A 237 -14.80 -11.92 -3.82
CA GLY A 237 -15.17 -11.76 -5.23
C GLY A 237 -15.16 -13.07 -6.01
N ILE A 238 -14.10 -13.89 -5.86
CA ILE A 238 -14.01 -15.23 -6.46
C ILE A 238 -15.17 -16.11 -5.97
N LEU A 239 -15.37 -16.19 -4.65
CA LEU A 239 -16.42 -17.03 -4.05
C LEU A 239 -17.83 -16.56 -4.44
N ALA A 240 -18.08 -15.25 -4.56
CA ALA A 240 -19.35 -14.72 -5.01
C ALA A 240 -19.64 -15.07 -6.49
N ALA A 241 -18.63 -15.04 -7.36
CA ALA A 241 -18.76 -15.43 -8.76
C ALA A 241 -19.01 -16.94 -8.93
N VAL A 242 -18.30 -17.76 -8.15
CA VAL A 242 -18.50 -19.22 -8.11
C VAL A 242 -19.86 -19.59 -7.52
N GLY A 243 -20.30 -18.91 -6.46
CA GLY A 243 -21.64 -19.08 -5.88
C GLY A 243 -22.77 -18.66 -6.85
N LEU A 244 -22.58 -17.58 -7.61
CA LEU A 244 -23.53 -17.13 -8.63
C LEU A 244 -23.65 -18.12 -9.81
N THR A 245 -22.53 -18.72 -10.22
CA THR A 245 -22.49 -19.67 -11.34
C THR A 245 -22.82 -21.11 -10.93
N GLY A 246 -22.83 -21.42 -9.62
CA GLY A 246 -23.04 -22.77 -9.09
C GLY A 246 -21.87 -23.73 -9.32
N ARG A 247 -20.70 -23.24 -9.76
CA ARG A 247 -19.55 -24.04 -10.20
C ARG A 247 -18.51 -24.23 -9.08
N GLY A 248 -18.96 -24.58 -7.89
CA GLY A 248 -18.12 -24.77 -6.69
C GLY A 248 -17.01 -25.81 -6.85
N ASP A 249 -17.24 -26.80 -7.72
CA ASP A 249 -16.28 -27.82 -8.14
C ASP A 249 -15.02 -27.25 -8.80
N LEU A 250 -15.10 -26.06 -9.43
CA LEU A 250 -13.95 -25.43 -10.09
C LEU A 250 -12.96 -24.78 -9.13
N LEU A 251 -13.25 -24.70 -7.81
CA LEU A 251 -12.32 -24.18 -6.80
C LEU A 251 -11.19 -25.16 -6.44
N ALA A 252 -11.33 -26.45 -6.80
CA ALA A 252 -10.28 -27.43 -6.62
C ALA A 252 -9.16 -27.19 -7.65
N GLU A 253 -7.96 -26.88 -7.17
CA GLU A 253 -6.80 -26.62 -8.03
C GLU A 253 -6.15 -27.94 -8.49
N THR A 254 -5.76 -28.00 -9.76
CA THR A 254 -5.01 -29.13 -10.32
C THR A 254 -3.86 -28.60 -11.16
N LEU A 255 -2.63 -28.76 -10.66
CA LEU A 255 -1.43 -28.27 -11.35
C LEU A 255 -1.08 -29.20 -12.53
N PRO A 256 -1.20 -28.76 -13.80
CA PRO A 256 -0.85 -29.58 -14.95
C PRO A 256 0.67 -29.63 -15.10
N ALA A 257 1.17 -30.66 -15.81
CA ALA A 257 2.58 -30.74 -16.18
C ALA A 257 3.00 -29.50 -17.00
N PRO A 258 4.18 -28.89 -16.72
CA PRO A 258 4.63 -27.70 -17.42
C PRO A 258 4.90 -28.02 -18.90
N ALA A 259 4.20 -27.31 -19.80
CA ALA A 259 4.29 -27.50 -21.25
C ALA A 259 5.20 -26.46 -21.93
N LEU A 260 5.51 -25.35 -21.26
CA LEU A 260 6.38 -24.30 -21.78
C LEU A 260 7.86 -24.52 -21.38
N PRO A 261 8.82 -24.26 -22.28
CA PRO A 261 10.23 -24.27 -21.94
C PRO A 261 10.59 -23.08 -21.04
N VAL A 262 11.65 -23.20 -20.25
CA VAL A 262 12.14 -22.13 -19.34
C VAL A 262 12.36 -20.80 -20.06
N ALA A 263 12.80 -20.83 -21.33
CA ALA A 263 12.96 -19.63 -22.16
C ALA A 263 11.64 -18.84 -22.33
N ALA A 264 10.49 -19.50 -22.41
CA ALA A 264 9.20 -18.84 -22.51
C ALA A 264 8.77 -18.20 -21.17
N VAL A 265 9.13 -18.80 -20.03
CA VAL A 265 8.90 -18.20 -18.70
C VAL A 265 9.77 -16.96 -18.51
N LEU A 266 11.04 -17.00 -18.93
CA LEU A 266 11.92 -15.84 -18.92
C LEU A 266 11.44 -14.73 -19.88
N ALA A 267 10.93 -15.09 -21.07
CA ALA A 267 10.30 -14.13 -21.97
C ALA A 267 9.02 -13.52 -21.36
N GLY A 268 8.23 -14.33 -20.62
CA GLY A 268 7.09 -13.87 -19.83
C GLY A 268 7.47 -12.74 -18.87
N TRP A 269 8.58 -12.87 -18.13
CA TRP A 269 9.07 -11.81 -17.24
C TRP A 269 9.51 -10.51 -17.95
N VAL A 270 9.92 -10.58 -19.23
CA VAL A 270 10.17 -9.39 -20.05
C VAL A 270 8.85 -8.71 -20.41
N VAL A 271 7.85 -9.48 -20.89
CA VAL A 271 6.51 -8.99 -21.23
C VAL A 271 5.81 -8.39 -19.99
N PHE A 272 5.93 -9.06 -18.85
CA PHE A 272 5.49 -8.60 -17.53
C PHE A 272 6.06 -7.22 -17.19
N SER A 273 7.37 -7.04 -17.38
CA SER A 273 8.06 -5.78 -17.06
C SER A 273 7.59 -4.62 -17.96
N VAL A 274 7.31 -4.90 -19.25
CA VAL A 274 6.66 -3.92 -20.15
C VAL A 274 5.25 -3.59 -19.68
N GLY A 275 4.47 -4.62 -19.30
CA GLY A 275 3.12 -4.47 -18.75
C GLY A 275 3.08 -3.58 -17.50
N LEU A 276 3.99 -3.81 -16.55
CA LEU A 276 4.17 -3.03 -15.33
C LEU A 276 4.45 -1.54 -15.64
N VAL A 277 5.38 -1.26 -16.57
CA VAL A 277 5.72 0.12 -16.98
C VAL A 277 4.51 0.84 -17.58
N LEU A 278 3.69 0.16 -18.36
CA LEU A 278 2.49 0.72 -18.98
C LEU A 278 1.33 0.90 -17.99
N ALA A 279 1.01 -0.13 -17.18
CA ALA A 279 -0.10 -0.12 -16.23
C ALA A 279 0.02 1.00 -15.18
N PHE A 280 1.21 1.11 -14.58
CA PHE A 280 1.51 2.02 -13.46
C PHE A 280 2.15 3.35 -13.90
N CYS A 281 2.08 3.70 -15.19
CA CYS A 281 2.57 4.97 -15.74
C CYS A 281 4.08 5.25 -15.48
N ALA A 282 4.92 4.22 -15.45
CA ALA A 282 6.36 4.42 -15.23
C ALA A 282 7.07 5.02 -16.46
N GLU A 283 8.26 5.58 -16.22
CA GLU A 283 9.14 6.05 -17.29
C GLU A 283 9.74 4.87 -18.06
N ALA A 284 9.72 4.88 -19.40
CA ALA A 284 10.23 3.77 -20.21
C ALA A 284 11.72 3.43 -19.97
N ALA A 285 12.52 4.42 -19.52
CA ALA A 285 13.91 4.20 -19.12
C ALA A 285 14.06 3.29 -17.88
N LEU A 286 13.00 3.08 -17.09
CA LEU A 286 12.97 2.10 -16.01
C LEU A 286 13.19 0.67 -16.54
N LEU A 287 12.72 0.36 -17.75
CA LEU A 287 12.71 -1.01 -18.28
C LEU A 287 14.12 -1.61 -18.35
N ALA A 288 15.14 -0.78 -18.64
CA ALA A 288 16.55 -1.17 -18.67
C ALA A 288 17.11 -1.59 -17.29
N TRP A 289 16.47 -1.17 -16.19
CA TRP A 289 16.82 -1.58 -14.82
C TRP A 289 15.89 -2.68 -14.31
N LEU A 290 14.61 -2.62 -14.67
CA LEU A 290 13.55 -3.51 -14.21
C LEU A 290 13.64 -4.92 -14.82
N VAL A 291 13.89 -5.03 -16.13
CA VAL A 291 13.98 -6.35 -16.79
C VAL A 291 15.14 -7.18 -16.21
N PRO A 292 16.37 -6.66 -16.09
CA PRO A 292 17.46 -7.40 -15.45
C PRO A 292 17.16 -7.73 -13.97
N SER A 293 16.52 -6.84 -13.21
CA SER A 293 16.25 -7.10 -11.79
C SER A 293 15.18 -8.17 -11.58
N VAL A 294 14.10 -8.15 -12.37
CA VAL A 294 13.02 -9.14 -12.35
C VAL A 294 13.58 -10.52 -12.73
N LEU A 295 14.32 -10.60 -13.85
CA LEU A 295 14.95 -11.85 -14.31
C LEU A 295 15.96 -12.39 -13.29
N ALA A 296 16.82 -11.53 -12.73
CA ALA A 296 17.79 -11.93 -11.72
C ALA A 296 17.11 -12.42 -10.43
N THR A 297 16.05 -11.73 -9.96
CA THR A 297 15.27 -12.15 -8.79
C THR A 297 14.66 -13.52 -9.03
N TYR A 298 14.04 -13.75 -10.19
CA TYR A 298 13.43 -15.03 -10.55
C TYR A 298 14.47 -16.17 -10.60
N VAL A 299 15.60 -15.95 -11.28
CA VAL A 299 16.66 -16.96 -11.39
C VAL A 299 17.29 -17.27 -10.03
N VAL A 300 17.59 -16.25 -9.21
CA VAL A 300 18.13 -16.44 -7.86
C VAL A 300 17.15 -17.19 -6.96
N GLN A 301 15.86 -16.82 -6.99
CA GLN A 301 14.81 -17.51 -6.23
C GLN A 301 14.71 -18.98 -6.66
N GLN A 302 14.60 -19.26 -7.95
CA GLN A 302 14.48 -20.64 -8.46
C GLN A 302 15.69 -21.51 -8.14
N LEU A 303 16.91 -20.97 -8.23
CA LEU A 303 18.13 -21.70 -7.88
C LEU A 303 18.23 -21.97 -6.37
N ALA A 304 17.94 -20.97 -5.53
CA ALA A 304 18.00 -21.12 -4.08
C ALA A 304 16.85 -21.97 -3.52
N THR A 305 15.63 -21.88 -4.08
CA THR A 305 14.51 -22.77 -3.73
C THR A 305 14.84 -24.23 -4.01
N ARG A 306 15.47 -24.54 -5.15
CA ARG A 306 15.90 -25.91 -5.49
C ARG A 306 16.99 -26.46 -4.57
N ALA A 307 17.84 -25.58 -4.02
CA ALA A 307 18.94 -25.98 -3.16
C ALA A 307 18.54 -26.10 -1.68
N ALA A 308 17.60 -25.29 -1.20
CA ALA A 308 17.36 -25.09 0.23
C ALA A 308 15.88 -24.82 0.62
N GLY A 309 14.93 -24.99 -0.31
CA GLY A 309 13.50 -24.77 -0.07
C GLY A 309 13.05 -23.31 -0.20
N GLU A 310 11.73 -23.12 -0.30
CA GLU A 310 11.10 -21.87 -0.74
C GLU A 310 11.35 -20.67 0.18
N VAL A 311 11.36 -20.89 1.50
CA VAL A 311 11.66 -19.83 2.49
C VAL A 311 13.08 -19.29 2.28
N ILE A 312 14.07 -20.17 2.08
CA ILE A 312 15.46 -19.74 1.84
C ILE A 312 15.60 -19.13 0.44
N GLY A 313 14.91 -19.67 -0.57
CA GLY A 313 14.84 -19.09 -1.91
C GLY A 313 14.33 -17.64 -1.91
N THR A 314 13.23 -17.40 -1.22
CA THR A 314 12.62 -16.08 -1.02
C THR A 314 13.55 -15.14 -0.25
N LEU A 315 14.19 -15.64 0.81
CA LEU A 315 15.14 -14.86 1.62
C LEU A 315 16.36 -14.40 0.80
N VAL A 316 16.98 -15.31 0.04
CA VAL A 316 18.17 -15.00 -0.78
C VAL A 316 17.81 -14.05 -1.93
N ALA A 317 16.71 -14.32 -2.65
CA ALA A 317 16.26 -13.48 -3.75
C ALA A 317 15.83 -12.08 -3.30
N GLY A 318 15.06 -11.97 -2.20
CA GLY A 318 14.67 -10.69 -1.62
C GLY A 318 15.87 -9.89 -1.08
N THR A 319 16.89 -10.57 -0.53
CA THR A 319 18.15 -9.92 -0.11
C THR A 319 18.91 -9.37 -1.30
N ALA A 320 19.09 -10.18 -2.36
CA ALA A 320 19.77 -9.76 -3.59
C ALA A 320 19.05 -8.58 -4.28
N LEU A 321 17.72 -8.66 -4.38
CA LEU A 321 16.86 -7.58 -4.87
C LEU A 321 17.00 -6.32 -4.01
N GLY A 322 16.99 -6.46 -2.68
CA GLY A 322 17.17 -5.36 -1.73
C GLY A 322 18.52 -4.66 -1.90
N VAL A 323 19.61 -5.42 -2.02
CA VAL A 323 20.95 -4.91 -2.33
C VAL A 323 20.94 -4.15 -3.66
N PHE A 324 20.47 -4.79 -4.74
CA PHE A 324 20.43 -4.19 -6.08
C PHE A 324 19.64 -2.87 -6.09
N ALA A 325 18.41 -2.89 -5.59
CA ALA A 325 17.55 -1.71 -5.56
C ALA A 325 18.18 -0.57 -4.75
N ASN A 326 18.84 -0.88 -3.63
CA ASN A 326 19.51 0.13 -2.82
C ASN A 326 20.76 0.72 -3.50
N LEU A 327 21.52 -0.06 -4.27
CA LEU A 327 22.69 0.44 -5.00
C LEU A 327 22.32 1.26 -6.24
N VAL A 328 21.28 0.86 -6.97
CA VAL A 328 20.79 1.60 -8.14
C VAL A 328 20.15 2.91 -7.70
N ASP A 329 19.33 2.91 -6.65
CA ASP A 329 18.66 4.10 -6.13
C ASP A 329 19.63 5.25 -5.74
N ALA A 330 20.88 4.93 -5.40
CA ALA A 330 21.91 5.89 -4.98
C ALA A 330 22.18 7.06 -5.95
N GLY A 331 21.82 6.95 -7.23
CA GLY A 331 21.97 8.03 -8.20
C GLY A 331 20.75 8.96 -8.26
N ALA A 332 20.97 10.28 -8.27
CA ALA A 332 19.90 11.28 -8.38
C ALA A 332 19.01 11.10 -9.63
N ARG A 333 19.59 10.71 -10.77
CA ARG A 333 18.89 10.42 -12.03
C ARG A 333 18.53 8.94 -12.23
N ARG A 334 18.73 8.09 -11.23
CA ARG A 334 18.39 6.66 -11.28
C ARG A 334 17.01 6.41 -10.68
N PRO A 335 16.28 5.36 -11.12
CA PRO A 335 14.92 5.09 -10.65
C PRO A 335 14.84 5.05 -9.11
N PRO A 336 13.72 5.50 -8.50
CA PRO A 336 13.49 5.35 -7.06
C PRO A 336 13.47 3.88 -6.65
N ARG A 337 13.91 3.60 -5.41
CA ARG A 337 13.96 2.25 -4.84
C ARG A 337 12.65 1.47 -4.98
N LEU A 338 11.49 2.11 -4.77
CA LEU A 338 10.18 1.44 -4.87
C LEU A 338 9.95 0.82 -6.25
N LEU A 339 10.29 1.53 -7.34
CA LEU A 339 10.03 1.09 -8.71
C LEU A 339 10.82 -0.19 -9.07
N LEU A 340 11.99 -0.38 -8.45
CA LEU A 340 12.82 -1.57 -8.62
C LEU A 340 12.34 -2.73 -7.75
N LEU A 341 11.94 -2.45 -6.51
CA LEU A 341 11.41 -3.46 -5.59
C LEU A 341 10.06 -4.01 -6.05
N LEU A 342 9.18 -3.16 -6.60
CA LEU A 342 7.83 -3.52 -7.03
C LEU A 342 7.83 -4.72 -8.00
N GLY A 343 8.67 -4.67 -9.04
CA GLY A 343 8.80 -5.79 -9.99
C GLY A 343 9.27 -7.09 -9.33
N GLY A 344 10.20 -7.00 -8.38
CA GLY A 344 10.70 -8.15 -7.65
C GLY A 344 9.72 -8.71 -6.60
N PHE A 345 8.86 -7.88 -5.98
CA PHE A 345 7.81 -8.37 -5.08
C PHE A 345 6.77 -9.22 -5.81
N PHE A 346 6.46 -8.89 -7.05
CA PHE A 346 5.62 -9.71 -7.91
C PHE A 346 6.29 -11.05 -8.28
N VAL A 347 7.63 -11.10 -8.45
CA VAL A 347 8.39 -12.36 -8.60
C VAL A 347 8.36 -13.20 -7.32
N LEU A 348 8.47 -12.55 -6.15
CA LEU A 348 8.37 -13.20 -4.84
C LEU A 348 6.93 -13.62 -4.47
N THR A 349 5.94 -13.41 -5.36
CA THR A 349 4.53 -13.83 -5.26
C THR A 349 3.76 -13.46 -3.98
N VAL A 350 4.19 -12.39 -3.29
CA VAL A 350 3.64 -11.96 -1.99
C VAL A 350 2.15 -11.61 -2.12
N GLY A 351 1.28 -12.48 -1.61
CA GLY A 351 -0.18 -12.31 -1.61
C GLY A 351 -0.95 -13.25 -2.54
N GLY A 352 -0.36 -13.74 -3.64
CA GLY A 352 -1.05 -14.70 -4.53
C GLY A 352 -1.31 -16.04 -3.84
N VAL A 353 -0.34 -16.49 -3.02
CA VAL A 353 -0.42 -17.70 -2.19
C VAL A 353 -1.60 -17.63 -1.21
N GLY A 354 -1.83 -16.47 -0.58
CA GLY A 354 -2.92 -16.29 0.38
C GLY A 354 -4.32 -16.40 -0.23
N VAL A 355 -4.50 -15.97 -1.50
CA VAL A 355 -5.76 -16.17 -2.22
C VAL A 355 -5.99 -17.66 -2.48
N ARG A 356 -5.00 -18.35 -3.08
CA ARG A 356 -5.06 -19.79 -3.39
C ARG A 356 -5.38 -20.62 -2.14
N GLY A 357 -4.66 -20.37 -1.04
CA GLY A 357 -4.83 -21.09 0.21
C GLY A 357 -6.26 -21.04 0.75
N VAL A 358 -6.90 -19.87 0.73
CA VAL A 358 -8.30 -19.75 1.19
C VAL A 358 -9.29 -20.34 0.18
N THR A 359 -9.10 -20.14 -1.13
CA THR A 359 -10.01 -20.71 -2.14
C THR A 359 -9.94 -22.22 -2.21
N ALA A 360 -8.75 -22.83 -2.09
CA ALA A 360 -8.56 -24.27 -2.07
C ALA A 360 -9.20 -24.91 -0.82
N LEU A 361 -9.07 -24.26 0.35
CA LEU A 361 -9.71 -24.71 1.59
C LEU A 361 -11.24 -24.72 1.47
N VAL A 362 -11.84 -23.74 0.77
CA VAL A 362 -13.28 -23.67 0.50
C VAL A 362 -13.70 -24.65 -0.62
N GLY A 363 -12.83 -24.89 -1.60
CA GLY A 363 -13.03 -25.89 -2.67
C GLY A 363 -12.90 -27.35 -2.22
N GLY A 364 -12.49 -27.59 -0.98
CA GLY A 364 -12.38 -28.93 -0.38
C GLY A 364 -10.97 -29.53 -0.38
N ASP A 365 -9.97 -28.88 -0.99
CA ASP A 365 -8.56 -29.27 -0.84
C ASP A 365 -7.97 -28.65 0.42
N VAL A 366 -8.29 -29.29 1.55
CA VAL A 366 -7.84 -28.89 2.88
C VAL A 366 -6.31 -28.98 3.03
N VAL A 367 -5.65 -29.90 2.32
CA VAL A 367 -4.21 -30.14 2.49
C VAL A 367 -3.39 -29.09 1.75
N SER A 368 -3.71 -28.81 0.49
CA SER A 368 -3.05 -27.76 -0.27
C SER A 368 -3.41 -26.38 0.30
N GLY A 369 -4.69 -26.15 0.62
CA GLY A 369 -5.15 -24.89 1.20
C GLY A 369 -4.47 -24.53 2.53
N LEU A 370 -4.25 -25.51 3.41
CA LEU A 370 -3.53 -25.29 4.67
C LEU A 370 -2.03 -25.04 4.46
N ARG A 371 -1.39 -25.71 3.47
CA ARG A 371 0.02 -25.48 3.13
C ARG A 371 0.23 -24.06 2.61
N ASP A 372 -0.52 -23.66 1.58
CA ASP A 372 -0.48 -22.30 1.04
C ASP A 372 -0.72 -21.24 2.12
N LEU A 373 -1.63 -21.48 3.08
CA LEU A 373 -1.88 -20.54 4.16
C LEU A 373 -0.70 -20.43 5.14
N VAL A 374 0.01 -21.53 5.41
CA VAL A 374 1.26 -21.54 6.19
C VAL A 374 2.37 -20.82 5.42
N ASP A 375 2.54 -21.12 4.13
CA ASP A 375 3.55 -20.51 3.28
C ASP A 375 3.33 -18.99 3.16
N PHE A 376 2.09 -18.54 2.94
CA PHE A 376 1.71 -17.13 2.99
C PHE A 376 2.03 -16.47 4.34
N GLY A 377 1.76 -17.17 5.46
CA GLY A 377 2.08 -16.71 6.81
C GLY A 377 3.58 -16.56 7.08
N LEU A 378 4.43 -17.40 6.47
CA LEU A 378 5.89 -17.32 6.54
C LEU A 378 6.49 -16.33 5.54
N GLN A 379 5.86 -16.15 4.37
CA GLN A 379 6.35 -15.31 3.27
C GLN A 379 6.47 -13.84 3.68
N VAL A 380 5.47 -13.29 4.38
CA VAL A 380 5.46 -11.87 4.82
C VAL A 380 6.66 -11.53 5.72
N PRO A 381 6.92 -12.23 6.86
CA PRO A 381 8.10 -11.96 7.67
C PRO A 381 9.41 -12.33 6.95
N THR A 382 9.43 -13.34 6.09
CA THR A 382 10.63 -13.71 5.29
C THR A 382 11.04 -12.57 4.35
N VAL A 383 10.10 -11.98 3.62
CA VAL A 383 10.35 -10.83 2.73
C VAL A 383 10.78 -9.60 3.52
N ALA A 384 10.23 -9.39 4.72
CA ALA A 384 10.69 -8.35 5.64
C ALA A 384 12.19 -8.49 5.93
N VAL A 385 12.59 -9.67 6.42
CA VAL A 385 13.98 -9.96 6.82
C VAL A 385 14.91 -9.89 5.61
N ALA A 386 14.46 -10.36 4.44
CA ALA A 386 15.21 -10.27 3.19
C ALA A 386 15.50 -8.82 2.79
N LEU A 387 14.50 -7.94 2.84
CA LEU A 387 14.67 -6.51 2.54
C LEU A 387 15.58 -5.81 3.55
N ALA A 388 15.43 -6.11 4.84
CA ALA A 388 16.27 -5.55 5.90
C ALA A 388 17.73 -5.99 5.75
N ALA A 389 17.97 -7.28 5.54
CA ALA A 389 19.29 -7.84 5.26
C ALA A 389 19.90 -7.22 4.00
N GLY A 390 19.10 -7.00 2.95
CA GLY A 390 19.55 -6.35 1.71
C GLY A 390 19.98 -4.88 1.90
N VAL A 391 19.31 -4.14 2.79
CA VAL A 391 19.76 -2.78 3.17
C VAL A 391 21.11 -2.87 3.87
N VAL A 392 21.22 -3.65 4.95
CA VAL A 392 22.45 -3.78 5.75
C VAL A 392 23.64 -4.25 4.90
N ALA A 393 23.46 -5.29 4.08
CA ALA A 393 24.51 -5.83 3.21
C ALA A 393 25.04 -4.82 2.17
N SER A 394 24.23 -3.84 1.79
CA SER A 394 24.60 -2.80 0.80
C SER A 394 25.24 -1.53 1.42
N GLU A 395 25.23 -1.38 2.74
CA GLU A 395 25.82 -0.21 3.41
C GLU A 395 27.32 -0.01 3.13
N PRO A 396 28.20 -1.04 3.20
CA PRO A 396 29.63 -0.86 2.99
C PRO A 396 29.96 -0.30 1.60
N TRP A 397 29.20 -0.72 0.58
CA TRP A 397 29.35 -0.24 -0.78
C TRP A 397 28.81 1.20 -0.94
N ARG A 398 27.67 1.54 -0.32
CA ARG A 398 27.17 2.92 -0.27
C ARG A 398 28.13 3.87 0.47
N GLN A 399 28.81 3.41 1.52
CA GLN A 399 29.83 4.20 2.22
C GLN A 399 31.04 4.47 1.32
N ARG A 400 31.58 3.44 0.66
CA ARG A 400 32.69 3.58 -0.31
C ARG A 400 32.34 4.52 -1.47
N ALA A 401 31.12 4.42 -2.01
CA ALA A 401 30.66 5.31 -3.08
C ALA A 401 30.56 6.79 -2.65
N ARG A 402 30.20 7.05 -1.38
CA ARG A 402 30.21 8.40 -0.80
C ARG A 402 31.62 8.93 -0.50
N CYS A 403 32.52 8.04 -0.10
CA CYS A 403 33.92 8.35 0.24
C CYS A 403 34.89 8.20 -0.96
N GLY A 404 34.41 8.30 -2.19
CA GLY A 404 35.23 8.19 -3.40
C GLY A 404 36.38 9.21 -3.44
N PRO A 405 37.53 8.89 -4.07
CA PRO A 405 38.82 9.54 -3.82
C PRO A 405 38.92 11.04 -4.19
N GLY A 406 37.91 11.62 -4.86
CA GLY A 406 37.87 13.03 -5.26
C GLY A 406 37.29 14.00 -4.23
N ARG A 407 36.72 13.55 -3.10
CA ARG A 407 36.14 14.45 -2.07
C ARG A 407 36.86 14.34 -0.72
N ARG A 408 38.15 14.68 -0.71
CA ARG A 408 38.80 15.21 0.49
C ARG A 408 38.18 16.58 0.80
N THR A 409 37.06 16.60 1.51
CA THR A 409 36.60 17.81 2.19
C THR A 409 37.70 18.24 3.15
N SER A 410 38.34 19.38 2.87
CA SER A 410 39.34 19.99 3.76
C SER A 410 38.80 20.03 5.18
N GLY A 411 39.55 19.48 6.14
CA GLY A 411 39.12 19.37 7.51
C GLY A 411 38.93 20.73 8.18
N ARG A 412 37.73 21.30 8.05
CA ARG A 412 37.24 22.26 9.05
C ARG A 412 36.77 21.45 10.25
N SER A 413 37.52 21.63 11.34
CA SER A 413 37.26 21.06 12.65
C SER A 413 35.78 21.24 13.04
N ALA A 414 35.12 20.12 13.35
CA ALA A 414 33.80 20.18 13.96
C ALA A 414 33.92 20.90 15.32
N PRO A 415 33.03 21.86 15.63
CA PRO A 415 33.04 22.51 16.94
C PRO A 415 32.74 21.46 18.02
N ARG A 416 33.66 21.32 18.97
CA ARG A 416 33.47 20.46 20.15
C ARG A 416 32.30 21.00 20.97
N TRP A 417 31.16 20.30 20.95
CA TRP A 417 30.08 20.53 21.90
C TRP A 417 30.55 20.19 23.32
N PRO A 418 30.46 21.12 24.29
CA PRO A 418 30.77 20.80 25.68
C PRO A 418 29.67 19.91 26.27
N ALA A 419 30.06 18.75 26.80
CA ALA A 419 29.14 17.80 27.41
C ALA A 419 28.41 18.42 28.61
N ARG A 420 27.11 18.66 28.46
CA ARG A 420 26.26 19.24 29.51
C ARG A 420 26.00 18.19 30.60
N ARG A 421 26.79 18.22 31.67
CA ARG A 421 26.59 17.34 32.85
C ARG A 421 25.20 17.56 33.44
N SER A 422 24.32 16.58 33.29
CA SER A 422 23.05 16.52 34.01
C SER A 422 23.31 16.30 35.50
N ARG A 423 23.05 17.32 36.33
CA ARG A 423 22.94 17.13 37.79
C ARG A 423 21.66 16.34 38.09
N PRO A 424 21.69 15.29 38.93
CA PRO A 424 20.45 14.67 39.41
C PRO A 424 19.69 15.64 40.32
N PRO A 425 18.34 15.65 40.30
CA PRO A 425 17.57 16.43 41.25
C PRO A 425 17.68 15.82 42.66
N GLY A 426 18.09 16.65 43.62
CA GLY A 426 18.17 16.28 45.03
C GLY A 426 16.79 16.12 45.67
N SER A 427 16.71 15.23 46.65
CA SER A 427 15.51 14.88 47.42
C SER A 427 15.05 15.98 48.39
N ALA A 428 13.76 16.32 48.40
CA ALA A 428 13.06 16.85 49.57
C ALA A 428 11.52 16.68 49.42
N GLY A 429 10.82 16.42 50.53
CA GLY A 429 9.36 16.62 50.63
C GLY A 429 8.46 15.39 50.44
N ARG A 430 8.31 14.57 51.50
CA ARG A 430 7.08 13.79 51.71
C ARG A 430 6.01 14.74 52.30
N LEU A 431 4.74 14.52 51.95
CA LEU A 431 3.49 14.76 52.73
C LEU A 431 2.31 14.71 51.72
N SER A 432 1.63 13.57 51.60
CA SER A 432 0.42 13.19 52.34
C SER A 432 -0.89 13.67 51.69
N SER A 433 -1.61 12.70 51.13
CA SER A 433 -3.07 12.65 50.92
C SER A 433 -3.94 13.79 51.49
N ARG A 434 -4.71 14.46 50.61
CA ARG A 434 -6.19 14.52 50.67
C ARG A 434 -6.77 15.29 49.47
N SER A 435 -8.02 14.97 49.15
CA SER A 435 -8.91 15.60 48.17
C SER A 435 -10.35 15.30 48.65
N PRO A 436 -11.42 15.98 48.20
CA PRO A 436 -11.61 17.41 47.92
C PRO A 436 -12.78 18.02 48.74
N ALA A 437 -12.94 19.35 48.78
CA ALA A 437 -14.21 19.98 49.20
C ALA A 437 -14.42 21.40 48.62
N ALA A 438 -15.69 21.76 48.41
CA ALA A 438 -16.16 23.00 47.80
C ALA A 438 -16.10 24.24 48.74
N GLY A 439 -16.23 25.46 48.18
CA GLY A 439 -16.35 26.69 49.00
C GLY A 439 -16.43 28.03 48.24
N THR A 440 -17.62 28.36 47.73
CA THR A 440 -18.21 29.74 47.62
C THR A 440 -17.35 31.01 47.42
N ALA A 441 -17.53 31.63 46.24
CA ALA A 441 -17.98 33.01 45.99
C ALA A 441 -17.42 34.23 46.79
N CYS A 442 -17.04 35.29 46.06
CA CYS A 442 -17.63 36.63 46.26
C CYS A 442 -17.55 37.54 45.00
N ARG A 443 -18.42 38.56 44.92
CA ARG A 443 -18.56 39.52 43.81
C ARG A 443 -17.71 40.79 44.04
N ARG A 444 -17.35 41.49 42.96
CA ARG A 444 -17.62 42.96 42.81
C ARG A 444 -17.49 43.42 41.34
N ALA A 445 -18.09 44.57 41.04
CA ALA A 445 -18.32 45.09 39.69
C ALA A 445 -17.92 46.58 39.59
N ALA A 446 -18.24 47.23 38.45
CA ALA A 446 -18.03 48.65 38.10
C ALA A 446 -16.58 49.02 37.67
N ARG A 447 -16.34 49.97 36.73
CA ARG A 447 -17.21 50.90 35.96
C ARG A 447 -16.50 51.36 34.66
N ARG A 448 -17.28 51.83 33.67
CA ARG A 448 -16.81 52.68 32.53
C ARG A 448 -16.92 54.17 32.89
N PRO A 449 -16.28 55.08 32.12
CA PRO A 449 -17.06 56.14 31.47
C PRO A 449 -16.66 56.47 30.01
N ALA A 450 -17.49 57.30 29.35
CA ALA A 450 -17.26 58.01 28.07
C ALA A 450 -17.05 59.53 28.37
N GLY A 451 -16.76 60.49 27.48
CA GLY A 451 -16.55 60.59 26.02
C GLY A 451 -16.97 61.98 25.47
N SER A 452 -16.41 62.47 24.35
CA SER A 452 -16.80 63.72 23.61
C SER A 452 -16.25 63.67 22.15
N ARG A 453 -17.02 63.85 21.05
CA ARG A 453 -17.67 65.03 20.41
C ARG A 453 -16.68 66.12 19.92
N SER A 454 -16.74 66.72 18.71
CA SER A 454 -17.63 66.60 17.51
C SER A 454 -17.15 67.49 16.30
N ARG A 455 -17.90 67.50 15.16
CA ARG A 455 -17.85 68.39 13.94
C ARG A 455 -16.94 67.89 12.77
N ARG A 456 -17.24 68.10 11.46
CA ARG A 456 -18.40 68.62 10.66
C ARG A 456 -18.27 68.13 9.17
N ALA A 457 -19.36 68.15 8.37
CA ALA A 457 -19.38 67.94 6.89
C ALA A 457 -19.94 69.21 6.16
N PRO A 458 -19.81 69.40 4.82
CA PRO A 458 -20.60 68.73 3.72
C PRO A 458 -19.79 68.50 2.39
N GLY A 459 -20.31 68.09 1.21
CA GLY A 459 -21.61 67.48 0.82
C GLY A 459 -22.25 67.93 -0.54
N ARG A 460 -21.85 67.37 -1.70
CA ARG A 460 -22.52 67.51 -3.05
C ARG A 460 -22.37 66.20 -3.88
N ARG A 461 -23.46 65.55 -4.34
CA ARG A 461 -24.21 65.64 -5.64
C ARG A 461 -23.40 65.25 -6.91
N ALA A 462 -23.92 64.57 -7.96
CA ALA A 462 -25.08 63.68 -8.20
C ALA A 462 -25.09 63.19 -9.69
N ARG A 463 -25.91 62.16 -10.03
CA ARG A 463 -26.37 61.75 -11.40
C ARG A 463 -25.39 60.99 -12.33
N THR A 464 -25.77 60.13 -13.29
CA THR A 464 -26.88 59.12 -13.46
C THR A 464 -26.67 58.37 -14.80
N ARG A 465 -26.84 57.02 -14.85
CA ARG A 465 -27.74 56.28 -15.78
C ARG A 465 -27.48 54.76 -15.81
N THR A 466 -28.53 54.00 -15.49
CA THR A 466 -28.78 52.57 -15.79
C THR A 466 -29.71 52.46 -17.04
N PRO A 467 -30.17 51.30 -17.60
CA PRO A 467 -30.53 50.03 -16.91
C PRO A 467 -30.39 48.68 -17.66
N GLY A 468 -30.73 47.59 -16.93
CA GLY A 468 -30.97 46.22 -17.42
C GLY A 468 -30.62 45.16 -16.35
N ARG A 469 -31.40 44.95 -15.27
CA ARG A 469 -32.62 44.09 -15.12
C ARG A 469 -32.43 42.67 -15.70
N CYS A 470 -32.79 41.55 -15.05
CA CYS A 470 -33.67 41.22 -13.90
C CYS A 470 -33.29 39.79 -13.39
N ARG A 471 -33.72 39.20 -12.25
CA ARG A 471 -34.34 39.62 -10.97
C ARG A 471 -34.19 38.45 -9.95
N ARG A 472 -34.09 38.71 -8.64
CA ARG A 472 -34.34 37.71 -7.57
C ARG A 472 -35.78 37.86 -7.02
N GLY A 473 -36.32 36.81 -6.39
CA GLY A 473 -37.57 36.82 -5.62
C GLY A 473 -37.61 35.67 -4.58
N PRO A 474 -38.32 35.78 -3.44
CA PRO A 474 -37.75 35.31 -2.16
C PRO A 474 -38.62 34.38 -1.28
N LEU A 475 -38.01 34.00 -0.15
CA LEU A 475 -38.53 33.27 1.03
C LEU A 475 -39.94 33.67 1.52
N ARG A 476 -40.65 32.69 2.11
CA ARG A 476 -41.66 32.90 3.17
C ARG A 476 -41.73 31.70 4.14
N SER A 477 -42.32 31.93 5.31
CA SER A 477 -42.25 31.08 6.50
C SER A 477 -43.60 30.93 7.23
N SER A 478 -43.93 29.72 7.71
CA SER A 478 -44.95 29.39 8.73
C SER A 478 -44.80 27.88 9.04
N SER A 479 -44.61 27.33 10.25
CA SER A 479 -45.09 27.57 11.64
C SER A 479 -46.26 26.67 12.06
N ALA A 480 -46.13 26.01 13.23
CA ALA A 480 -47.07 25.08 13.90
C ALA A 480 -47.25 23.69 13.23
N SER A 481 -47.42 22.56 13.94
CA SER A 481 -47.42 22.21 15.38
C SER A 481 -47.00 20.72 15.53
N GLY A 482 -46.22 20.28 16.53
CA GLY A 482 -46.69 19.78 17.85
C GLY A 482 -47.51 18.49 17.72
N THR A 483 -47.19 17.31 18.26
CA THR A 483 -46.51 16.83 19.51
C THR A 483 -45.60 15.61 19.19
N GLY A 484 -44.57 15.16 19.95
CA GLY A 484 -44.40 14.98 21.40
C GLY A 484 -44.84 13.55 21.82
N CYS A 485 -44.12 12.72 22.59
CA CYS A 485 -42.78 12.78 23.22
C CYS A 485 -42.41 11.39 23.85
N ARG A 486 -41.14 11.18 24.27
CA ARG A 486 -40.61 10.10 25.18
C ARG A 486 -40.47 8.68 24.57
N THR A 487 -39.32 8.01 24.51
CA THR A 487 -38.26 7.65 25.50
C THR A 487 -38.65 6.57 26.53
N ALA A 488 -38.14 5.33 26.36
CA ALA A 488 -37.54 4.51 27.43
C ALA A 488 -36.96 3.18 26.89
N THR A 489 -35.72 2.87 27.27
CA THR A 489 -35.18 1.49 27.35
C THR A 489 -35.11 1.08 28.82
N PRO A 490 -35.25 -0.22 29.14
CA PRO A 490 -34.15 -0.88 29.85
C PRO A 490 -33.83 -2.32 29.37
N ARG A 491 -32.70 -2.84 29.87
CA ARG A 491 -32.14 -4.20 29.68
C ARG A 491 -32.70 -5.19 30.74
N PRO A 492 -32.10 -6.39 30.98
CA PRO A 492 -32.06 -7.61 30.15
C PRO A 492 -32.49 -8.89 30.96
N GLY A 493 -32.56 -10.08 30.34
CA GLY A 493 -32.58 -11.32 31.14
C GLY A 493 -32.91 -12.67 30.46
N ALA A 494 -31.86 -13.42 30.09
CA ALA A 494 -31.69 -14.87 30.31
C ALA A 494 -32.73 -15.90 29.72
N PRO A 495 -32.49 -17.23 29.79
CA PRO A 495 -32.77 -18.10 28.63
C PRO A 495 -33.83 -19.19 28.84
N CYS A 496 -34.28 -19.81 27.74
CA CYS A 496 -35.01 -21.09 27.74
C CYS A 496 -34.22 -22.17 27.00
N ALA A 497 -34.38 -23.42 27.46
CA ALA A 497 -33.63 -24.59 27.02
C ALA A 497 -34.53 -25.66 26.36
N ALA A 498 -33.87 -26.63 25.74
CA ALA A 498 -34.32 -28.00 25.46
C ALA A 498 -35.51 -28.21 24.50
N ALA A 499 -35.19 -28.82 23.35
CA ALA A 499 -35.97 -29.92 22.80
C ALA A 499 -35.01 -30.89 22.08
N ALA A 500 -35.03 -32.18 22.47
CA ALA A 500 -34.18 -33.21 21.88
C ALA A 500 -35.03 -34.19 21.07
N SER A 501 -34.54 -34.65 19.92
CA SER A 501 -35.06 -35.86 19.26
C SER A 501 -34.04 -36.52 18.33
N ARG A 502 -33.47 -37.63 18.82
CA ARG A 502 -33.01 -38.84 18.12
C ARG A 502 -33.73 -40.00 18.86
N PRO A 503 -33.96 -41.21 18.29
CA PRO A 503 -32.92 -42.01 17.63
C PRO A 503 -33.41 -43.01 16.54
N ALA A 504 -32.62 -44.08 16.35
CA ALA A 504 -32.79 -45.29 15.51
C ALA A 504 -32.28 -45.22 14.04
N GLY A 505 -31.59 -46.23 13.51
CA GLY A 505 -30.96 -47.39 14.17
C GLY A 505 -30.69 -48.60 13.24
N THR A 506 -29.57 -49.30 13.47
CA THR A 506 -29.16 -50.63 12.90
C THR A 506 -28.76 -50.68 11.40
N GLY A 507 -27.83 -51.54 10.95
CA GLY A 507 -26.87 -52.39 11.67
C GLY A 507 -26.27 -53.56 10.84
N ARG A 508 -25.14 -54.13 11.32
CA ARG A 508 -24.40 -55.35 10.86
C ARG A 508 -23.48 -55.18 9.64
N THR A 509 -22.17 -55.47 9.61
CA THR A 509 -21.20 -56.44 10.23
C THR A 509 -21.01 -57.77 9.49
N PHE A 510 -19.80 -58.02 8.94
CA PHE A 510 -19.06 -59.30 8.99
C PHE A 510 -17.60 -59.11 8.49
N GLY A 511 -16.64 -59.89 9.02
CA GLY A 511 -15.27 -60.07 8.47
C GLY A 511 -14.95 -61.58 8.46
N PRO A 512 -13.69 -62.07 8.60
CA PRO A 512 -12.37 -61.51 8.23
C PRO A 512 -11.49 -62.54 7.45
N ARG A 513 -10.31 -62.17 6.89
CA ARG A 513 -9.12 -63.08 6.81
C ARG A 513 -7.79 -62.47 6.27
N ARG A 514 -6.77 -62.50 7.13
CA ARG A 514 -5.32 -62.85 6.95
C ARG A 514 -4.47 -62.37 5.75
N ARG A 515 -3.41 -61.62 6.11
CA ARG A 515 -1.96 -61.79 5.79
C ARG A 515 -1.49 -61.90 4.31
N SER A 516 -0.69 -60.92 3.89
CA SER A 516 0.76 -61.11 3.57
C SER A 516 1.46 -59.74 3.47
N ALA A 517 2.78 -59.71 3.69
CA ALA A 517 3.60 -58.48 3.64
C ALA A 517 4.15 -58.23 2.21
N PRO A 518 4.72 -57.05 1.95
CA PRO A 518 6.16 -57.05 1.73
C PRO A 518 6.93 -55.92 2.45
N ARG A 519 8.27 -56.03 2.41
CA ARG A 519 9.25 -55.13 3.02
C ARG A 519 9.67 -53.98 2.10
N VAL A 520 9.86 -52.80 2.70
CA VAL A 520 11.01 -51.87 2.59
C VAL A 520 11.56 -51.53 1.19
N GLY A 521 11.59 -50.22 0.87
CA GLY A 521 12.32 -49.67 -0.27
C GLY A 521 12.19 -48.14 -0.40
N TRP A 522 12.44 -47.37 0.66
CA TRP A 522 12.41 -45.89 0.57
C TRP A 522 13.71 -45.35 -0.05
N THR A 523 13.58 -44.63 -1.16
CA THR A 523 14.55 -43.63 -1.62
C THR A 523 13.76 -42.38 -2.00
N CYS A 524 14.11 -41.24 -1.40
CA CYS A 524 13.35 -40.00 -1.53
C CYS A 524 13.74 -39.18 -2.77
N PRO A 525 12.82 -38.36 -3.32
CA PRO A 525 13.17 -37.09 -3.94
C PRO A 525 13.52 -36.02 -2.88
#